data_AF-A0A7Y5WKF0-F1
#
_entry.id   AF-A0A7Y5WKF0-F1
#
_cell.length_a   1.000
_cell.length_b   1.000
_cell.length_c   1.000
_cell.angle_alpha   90.00
_cell.angle_beta   90.00
_cell.angle_gamma   90.00
#
_symmetry.space_group_name_H-M   'P 1'
#
loop_
_entity.id
_entity.type
_entity.pdbx_description
1 polymer ?
#
loop_
_entity_poly.entity_id
_entity_poly.type
_entity_poly.pdbx_seq_one_letter_code
_entity_poly.pdbx_strand_id
1 'polypeptide(L)' 'MSAPISVRDITAAEHLAWLRTQPSASFLQTPAWADVKKEWRSESVGWFEGEQMV' A
#
# COMPACT_ATOMS: atom_id res chain seq x y z
N MET A 1 4.24 17.02 18.42
CA MET A 1 3.55 15.76 18.76
C MET A 1 3.19 15.09 17.45
N SER A 2 3.49 13.79 17.29
CA SER A 2 3.04 13.02 16.13
C SER A 2 1.52 12.95 16.08
N ALA A 3 0.95 12.94 14.88
CA ALA A 3 -0.45 12.59 14.69
C ALA A 3 -0.66 11.09 15.00
N PRO A 4 -1.87 10.66 15.35
CA PRO A 4 -2.17 9.23 15.47
C PRO A 4 -2.01 8.53 14.12
N ILE A 5 -1.56 7.27 14.16
CA ILE A 5 -1.49 6.41 12.98
C ILE A 5 -2.88 5.87 12.63
N SER A 6 -3.24 5.94 11.36
CA SER A 6 -4.49 5.39 10.82
C SER A 6 -4.22 4.54 9.58
N VAL A 7 -5.17 3.65 9.25
CA VAL A 7 -5.16 2.87 8.02
C VAL A 7 -6.25 3.40 7.11
N ARG A 8 -5.94 3.63 5.84
CA ARG A 8 -6.89 4.10 4.82
C ARG A 8 -6.72 3.31 3.54
N ASP A 9 -7.81 3.14 2.81
CA ASP A 9 -7.77 2.63 1.44
C ASP A 9 -6.96 3.58 0.56
N ILE A 10 -6.15 3.00 -0.31
CA ILE A 10 -5.40 3.72 -1.35
C ILE A 10 -5.65 3.07 -2.70
N THR A 11 -5.46 3.83 -3.76
CA THR A 11 -5.51 3.27 -5.12
C THR A 11 -4.34 2.32 -5.36
N ALA A 12 -4.50 1.38 -6.28
CA ALA A 12 -3.40 0.53 -6.74
C ALA A 12 -2.22 1.35 -7.29
N ALA A 13 -2.49 2.52 -7.89
CA ALA A 13 -1.44 3.41 -8.39
C ALA A 13 -0.61 4.02 -7.24
N GLU A 14 -1.26 4.49 -6.17
CA GLU A 14 -0.59 5.00 -4.97
C GLU A 14 0.22 3.90 -4.27
N HIS A 15 -0.35 2.70 -4.16
CA HIS A 15 0.36 1.53 -3.60
C HIS A 15 1.63 1.22 -4.41
N LEU A 16 1.55 1.16 -5.74
CA LEU A 16 2.72 0.91 -6.58
C LEU A 16 3.75 2.06 -6.48
N ALA A 17 3.30 3.30 -6.43
CA ALA A 17 4.17 4.47 -6.25
C ALA A 17 4.92 4.40 -4.90
N TRP A 18 4.23 4.00 -3.84
CA TRP A 18 4.86 3.79 -2.53
C TRP A 18 5.92 2.70 -2.57
N LEU A 19 5.60 1.51 -3.07
CA LEU A 19 6.55 0.39 -3.10
C LEU A 19 7.83 0.72 -3.86
N ARG A 20 7.78 1.56 -4.90
CA ARG A 20 8.96 2.03 -5.63
C ARG A 20 9.93 2.84 -4.78
N THR A 21 9.46 3.44 -3.69
CA THR A 21 10.30 4.18 -2.73
C THR A 21 10.86 3.31 -1.62
N GLN A 22 10.43 2.05 -1.51
CA GLN A 22 10.79 1.14 -0.43
C GLN A 22 11.82 0.10 -0.90
N PRO A 23 13.10 0.20 -0.50
CA PRO A 23 14.15 -0.72 -0.96
C PRO A 23 13.92 -2.18 -0.57
N SER A 24 13.13 -2.41 0.50
CA SER A 24 12.78 -3.73 1.01
C SER A 24 11.50 -4.32 0.42
N ALA A 25 10.81 -3.60 -0.48
CA ALA A 25 9.58 -4.08 -1.08
C ALA A 25 9.81 -5.35 -1.91
N SER A 26 8.98 -6.36 -1.66
CA SER A 26 8.92 -7.57 -2.48
C SER A 26 8.01 -7.38 -3.69
N PHE A 27 8.33 -8.02 -4.80
CA PHE A 27 7.45 -8.03 -5.98
C PHE A 27 6.05 -8.60 -5.67
N LEU A 28 5.95 -9.49 -4.67
CA LEU A 28 4.69 -10.08 -4.21
C LEU A 28 3.74 -9.05 -3.58
N GLN A 29 4.24 -7.89 -3.18
CA GLN A 29 3.44 -6.80 -2.63
C GLN A 29 2.88 -5.89 -3.73
N THR A 30 3.35 -6.01 -4.98
CA THR A 30 2.85 -5.17 -6.07
C THR A 30 1.37 -5.43 -6.34
N PRO A 31 0.57 -4.39 -6.64
CA PRO A 31 -0.85 -4.57 -6.95
C PRO A 31 -1.13 -5.54 -8.10
N ALA A 32 -0.22 -5.64 -9.08
CA ALA A 32 -0.36 -6.58 -10.19
C ALA A 32 -0.35 -8.05 -9.74
N TRP A 33 0.24 -8.35 -8.57
CA TRP A 33 0.19 -9.70 -8.00
C TRP A 33 -1.23 -10.11 -7.59
N ALA A 34 -2.08 -9.15 -7.21
CA ALA A 34 -3.49 -9.40 -6.94
C ALA A 34 -4.25 -9.90 -8.18
N ASP A 35 -3.89 -9.43 -9.38
CA ASP A 35 -4.51 -9.87 -10.63
C ASP A 35 -4.16 -11.33 -10.97
N VAL A 36 -3.02 -11.82 -10.47
CA VAL A 36 -2.60 -13.23 -10.58
C VAL A 36 -3.33 -14.11 -9.57
N LYS A 37 -3.62 -13.58 -8.37
CA LYS A 37 -4.21 -14.30 -7.24
C LYS A 37 -5.70 -14.01 -7.08
N LYS A 38 -6.47 -14.25 -8.15
CA LYS A 38 -7.91 -13.97 -8.23
C LYS A 38 -8.75 -14.74 -7.21
N GLU A 39 -8.21 -15.80 -6.62
CA GLU A 39 -8.85 -16.57 -5.56
C GLU A 39 -8.83 -15.84 -4.20
N TRP A 40 -8.09 -14.73 -4.08
CA TRP A 40 -8.03 -13.88 -2.89
C TRP A 40 -8.71 -12.53 -3.16
N ARG A 41 -9.38 -11.99 -2.14
CA ARG A 41 -9.82 -10.59 -2.18
C ARG A 41 -8.59 -9.69 -2.02
N SER A 42 -8.42 -8.75 -2.93
CA SER A 42 -7.35 -7.77 -2.88
C SER A 42 -7.87 -6.43 -2.37
N GLU A 43 -7.09 -5.80 -1.50
CA GLU A 43 -7.29 -4.45 -0.99
C GLU A 43 -5.92 -3.76 -0.95
N SER A 44 -5.86 -2.51 -1.38
CA SER A 44 -4.66 -1.67 -1.24
C SER A 44 -4.90 -0.69 -0.12
N VAL A 45 -4.06 -0.75 0.91
CA VAL A 45 -4.15 0.11 2.10
C VAL A 45 -2.81 0.76 2.39
N GLY A 46 -2.86 1.95 3.00
CA GLY A 46 -1.69 2.69 3.47
C GLY A 46 -1.80 3.03 4.95
N TRP A 47 -0.65 3.19 5.59
CA TRP A 47 -0.54 3.76 6.93
C TRP A 47 -0.35 5.27 6.82
N PHE A 48 -1.04 6.02 7.66
CA PHE A 48 -1.02 7.48 7.62
C PHE A 48 -0.77 8.07 9.00
N GLU A 49 0.19 8.99 9.07
CA GLU A 49 0.36 9.93 10.18
C GLU A 49 -0.24 11.28 9.77
N GLY A 50 -1.50 11.53 10.15
CA GLY A 50 -2.27 12.65 9.60
C GLY A 50 -2.62 12.43 8.12
N GLU A 51 -2.21 13.35 7.25
CA GLU A 51 -2.40 13.21 5.78
C GLU A 51 -1.17 12.59 5.07
N GLN A 52 -0.08 12.36 5.79
CA GLN A 52 1.14 11.81 5.21
C GLN A 52 1.12 10.28 5.27
N MET A 53 1.33 9.64 4.12
CA MET A 53 1.56 8.19 4.07
C MET A 53 2.97 7.87 4.58
N VAL A 54 3.09 6.88 5.46
CA VAL A 54 4.32 6.51 6.19
C VAL A 54 4.66 5.03 6.10
#